data_AF-A0A0A0UZ21-F1
#
_entry.id   AF-A0A0A0UZ21-F1
#
_cell.length_a   1.000
_cell.length_b   1.000
_cell.length_c   1.000
_cell.angle_alpha   90.00
_cell.angle_beta   90.00
_cell.angle_gamma   90.00
#
_symmetry.space_group_name_H-M   'P 1'
#
loop_
_entity.id
_entity.type
_entity.pdbx_description
1 polymer ?
#
loop_
_entity_poly.entity_id
_entity_poly.type
_entity_poly.pdbx_seq_one_letter_code
_entity_poly.pdbx_strand_id
1 'polypeptide(L)'
;MEEPIQLPKIVKDKTLSSKNLRDREDKASMETLGNPEVRDCLRDRLVAGMRQQVESLIQQEVPALAATLQESYNLQPHEELLRLWLTNELKEALGGSCQKAAVTAFGAGASKANIARSVGIRQQNFGTHFPNFDGAAND
;
A
#
# COMPACT_ATOMS: atom_id res chain seq x y z
N MET A 1 -29.48 0.07 -4.73
CA MET A 1 -29.01 -0.95 -5.68
C MET A 1 -27.88 -0.30 -6.45
N GLU A 2 -26.63 -0.62 -6.10
CA GLU A 2 -25.46 -0.12 -6.85
C GLU A 2 -25.28 -1.00 -8.09
N GLU A 3 -25.22 -0.37 -9.26
CA GLU A 3 -24.93 -1.08 -10.52
C GLU A 3 -23.49 -1.61 -10.49
N PRO A 4 -23.24 -2.84 -10.98
CA PRO A 4 -21.90 -3.39 -11.02
C PRO A 4 -21.03 -2.62 -12.02
N ILE A 5 -19.86 -2.15 -11.55
CA ILE A 5 -18.83 -1.53 -12.39
C ILE A 5 -18.44 -2.52 -13.49
N GLN A 6 -18.61 -2.13 -14.76
CA GLN A 6 -18.15 -2.92 -15.90
C GLN A 6 -16.63 -2.76 -16.07
N LEU A 7 -15.90 -3.83 -15.76
CA LEU A 7 -14.46 -3.89 -15.97
C LEU A 7 -14.12 -4.07 -17.46
N PRO A 8 -13.07 -3.41 -17.98
CA PRO A 8 -12.63 -3.60 -19.37
C PRO A 8 -12.20 -5.05 -19.64
N LYS A 9 -12.61 -5.58 -20.80
CA LYS A 9 -12.28 -6.95 -21.22
C LYS A 9 -10.79 -7.07 -21.58
N ILE A 10 -10.08 -7.96 -20.88
CA ILE A 10 -8.70 -8.33 -21.20
C ILE A 10 -8.70 -9.26 -22.43
N VAL A 11 -8.16 -8.79 -23.56
CA VAL A 11 -8.01 -9.59 -24.79
C VAL A 11 -6.73 -10.42 -24.70
N LYS A 12 -6.87 -11.75 -24.70
CA LYS A 12 -5.74 -12.71 -24.69
C LYS A 12 -5.19 -12.88 -26.10
N ASP A 13 -3.98 -12.37 -26.34
CA ASP A 13 -3.27 -12.53 -27.61
C ASP A 13 -2.26 -13.69 -27.52
N LYS A 14 -2.54 -14.79 -28.22
CA LYS A 14 -1.79 -16.06 -28.09
C LYS A 14 -0.39 -16.06 -28.74
N THR A 15 0.01 -14.94 -29.34
CA THR A 15 1.29 -14.79 -30.05
C THR A 15 2.42 -14.23 -29.18
N LEU A 16 2.11 -13.79 -27.96
CA LEU A 16 3.08 -13.21 -27.03
C LEU A 16 3.74 -14.29 -26.17
N SER A 17 5.04 -14.12 -25.89
CA SER A 17 5.72 -14.84 -24.81
C SER A 17 4.93 -14.73 -23.51
N SER A 18 4.91 -15.78 -22.69
CA SER A 18 4.19 -15.82 -21.41
C SER A 18 4.49 -14.62 -20.50
N LYS A 19 5.74 -14.14 -20.52
CA LYS A 19 6.17 -12.93 -19.81
C LYS A 19 5.47 -11.67 -20.33
N ASN A 20 5.42 -11.49 -21.65
CA ASN A 20 4.77 -10.34 -22.27
C ASN A 20 3.25 -10.36 -22.10
N LEU A 21 2.65 -11.55 -22.05
CA LEU A 21 1.23 -11.72 -21.75
C LEU A 21 0.93 -11.26 -20.31
N ARG A 22 1.72 -11.72 -19.34
CA ARG A 22 1.59 -11.36 -17.92
C ARG A 22 1.79 -9.87 -17.69
N ASP A 23 2.81 -9.26 -18.29
CA ASP A 23 3.06 -7.82 -18.17
C ASP A 23 1.90 -6.97 -18.71
N ARG A 24 1.25 -7.44 -19.78
CA ARG A 24 0.07 -6.78 -20.38
C ARG A 24 -1.17 -6.92 -19.48
N GLU A 25 -1.39 -8.09 -18.90
CA GLU A 25 -2.47 -8.33 -17.94
C GLU A 25 -2.28 -7.48 -16.68
N ASP A 26 -1.08 -7.49 -16.10
CA ASP A 26 -0.72 -6.67 -14.94
C ASP A 26 -0.93 -5.17 -15.23
N LYS A 27 -0.54 -4.70 -16.42
CA LYS A 27 -0.78 -3.31 -16.84
C LYS A 27 -2.27 -2.97 -16.88
N ALA A 28 -3.09 -3.82 -17.50
CA ALA A 28 -4.54 -3.60 -17.59
C ALA A 28 -5.21 -3.59 -16.19
N SER A 29 -4.76 -4.48 -15.30
CA SER A 29 -5.20 -4.48 -13.90
C SER A 29 -4.81 -3.20 -13.18
N MET A 30 -3.58 -2.72 -13.36
CA MET A 30 -3.14 -1.46 -12.73
C MET A 30 -3.86 -0.22 -13.32
N GLU A 31 -4.17 -0.20 -14.61
CA GLU A 31 -4.98 0.85 -15.23
C GLU A 31 -6.40 0.88 -14.66
N THR A 32 -6.99 -0.30 -14.44
CA THR A 32 -8.30 -0.44 -13.78
C THR A 32 -8.26 0.08 -12.34
N LEU A 33 -7.25 -0.30 -11.56
CA LEU A 33 -7.06 0.21 -10.19
C LEU A 33 -6.73 1.71 -10.15
N GLY A 34 -6.18 2.25 -11.24
CA GLY A 34 -5.90 3.67 -11.43
C GLY A 34 -7.13 4.50 -11.80
N ASN A 35 -8.25 3.87 -12.20
CA ASN A 35 -9.51 4.57 -12.46
C ASN A 35 -10.03 5.20 -11.15
N PRO A 36 -10.35 6.51 -11.12
CA PRO A 36 -10.80 7.19 -9.90
C PRO A 36 -12.02 6.55 -9.24
N GLU A 37 -13.04 6.17 -10.02
CA GLU A 37 -14.29 5.58 -9.49
C GLU A 37 -14.04 4.22 -8.85
N VAL A 38 -13.22 3.38 -9.50
CA VAL A 38 -12.82 2.07 -8.96
C VAL A 38 -11.99 2.27 -7.69
N ARG A 39 -11.03 3.20 -7.73
CA ARG A 39 -10.14 3.50 -6.60
C ARG A 39 -10.91 4.00 -5.40
N ASP A 40 -11.84 4.93 -5.60
CA ASP A 40 -12.64 5.51 -4.52
C ASP A 40 -13.62 4.48 -3.95
N CYS A 41 -14.29 3.70 -4.80
CA CYS A 41 -15.13 2.58 -4.36
C CYS A 41 -14.35 1.57 -3.50
N LEU A 42 -13.17 1.13 -3.97
CA LEU A 42 -12.34 0.18 -3.21
C LEU A 42 -11.79 0.80 -1.93
N ARG A 43 -11.43 2.08 -1.94
CA ARG A 43 -10.97 2.80 -0.75
C ARG A 43 -12.08 2.88 0.29
N ASP A 44 -13.28 3.27 -0.11
CA ASP A 44 -14.40 3.45 0.81
C ASP A 44 -14.89 2.11 1.39
N ARG A 45 -14.78 1.02 0.63
CA ARG A 45 -15.21 -0.31 1.10
C ARG A 45 -14.13 -1.04 1.89
N LEU A 46 -12.88 -1.04 1.42
CA LEU A 46 -11.81 -1.86 2.00
C LEU A 46 -10.94 -1.04 2.96
N VAL A 47 -10.49 0.15 2.53
CA VAL A 47 -9.55 0.95 3.32
C VAL A 47 -10.26 1.61 4.51
N ALA A 48 -11.50 2.06 4.35
CA ALA A 48 -12.26 2.64 5.48
C ALA A 48 -12.48 1.61 6.61
N GLY A 49 -12.82 0.36 6.26
CA GLY A 49 -12.96 -0.71 7.24
C GLY A 49 -11.66 -1.04 7.95
N MET A 50 -10.54 -1.11 7.22
CA MET A 50 -9.21 -1.28 7.82
C MET A 50 -8.84 -0.12 8.75
N ARG A 51 -9.15 1.12 8.35
CA ARG A 51 -8.90 2.32 9.16
C ARG A 51 -9.62 2.26 10.50
N GLN A 52 -10.90 1.90 10.49
CA GLN A 52 -11.68 1.75 11.73
C GLN A 52 -11.10 0.68 12.66
N GLN A 53 -10.64 -0.43 12.11
CA GLN A 53 -9.99 -1.49 12.91
C GLN A 53 -8.68 -0.99 13.54
N VAL A 54 -7.85 -0.28 12.78
CA VAL A 54 -6.61 0.30 13.30
C VAL A 54 -6.89 1.36 14.38
N GLU A 55 -7.86 2.25 14.17
CA GLU A 55 -8.27 3.25 15.17
C GLU A 55 -8.74 2.57 16.47
N SER A 56 -9.51 1.47 16.37
CA SER A 56 -9.95 0.71 17.53
C SER A 56 -8.78 0.05 18.27
N LEU A 57 -7.82 -0.51 17.54
CA LEU A 57 -6.61 -1.09 18.13
C LEU A 57 -5.77 -0.03 18.85
N ILE A 58 -5.58 1.15 18.26
CA ILE A 58 -4.87 2.26 18.91
C ILE A 58 -5.55 2.60 20.23
N GLN A 59 -6.87 2.73 20.25
CA GLN A 59 -7.61 3.05 21.47
C GLN A 59 -7.43 1.98 22.57
N GLN A 60 -7.30 0.71 22.20
CA GLN A 60 -7.06 -0.39 23.14
C GLN A 60 -5.63 -0.41 23.69
N GLU A 61 -4.65 0.04 22.91
CA GLU A 61 -3.23 0.02 23.30
C GLU A 61 -2.80 1.25 24.12
N VAL A 62 -3.54 2.35 24.05
CA VAL A 62 -3.19 3.59 24.78
C VAL A 62 -3.05 3.39 26.30
N PRO A 63 -3.94 2.66 27.00
CA PRO A 63 -3.75 2.37 28.43
C PRO A 63 -2.47 1.58 28.72
N ALA A 64 -2.09 0.64 27.85
CA ALA A 64 -0.87 -0.14 28.00
C ALA A 64 0.38 0.72 27.80
N LEU A 65 0.35 1.64 26.83
CA LEU A 65 1.41 2.63 26.65
C LEU A 65 1.50 3.58 27.87
N ALA A 66 0.37 4.07 28.37
CA ALA A 66 0.33 4.94 29.54
C ALA A 66 0.92 4.24 30.78
N ALA A 67 0.53 2.98 31.02
CA ALA A 67 1.09 2.17 32.11
C ALA A 67 2.61 1.99 31.97
N THR A 68 3.09 1.66 30.76
CA THR A 68 4.53 1.50 30.48
C THR A 68 5.30 2.79 30.76
N LEU A 69 4.75 3.94 30.35
CA LEU A 69 5.38 5.25 30.59
C LEU A 69 5.40 5.63 32.07
N GLN A 70 4.34 5.29 32.81
CA GLN A 70 4.29 5.51 34.24
C GLN A 70 5.30 4.60 34.98
N GLU A 71 5.34 3.32 34.67
CA GLU A 71 6.17 2.33 35.36
C GLU A 71 7.66 2.51 35.05
N SER A 72 8.00 2.73 33.78
CA SER A 72 9.40 2.76 33.34
C SER A 72 10.03 4.15 33.38
N TYR A 73 9.22 5.21 33.31
CA TYR A 73 9.70 6.58 33.13
C TYR A 73 9.04 7.60 34.06
N ASN A 74 8.06 7.20 34.89
CA ASN A 74 7.28 8.09 35.77
C ASN A 74 6.65 9.28 35.02
N LEU A 75 6.16 9.03 33.80
CA LEU A 75 5.50 10.02 32.96
C LEU A 75 4.00 9.74 32.86
N GLN A 76 3.19 10.80 32.86
CA GLN A 76 1.73 10.74 32.64
C GLN A 76 1.30 11.70 31.54
N PRO A 77 1.56 11.39 30.26
CA PRO A 77 1.11 12.22 29.16
C PRO A 77 -0.42 12.17 29.02
N HIS A 78 -0.99 13.22 28.40
CA HIS A 78 -2.39 13.21 27.99
C HIS A 78 -2.66 12.08 26.98
N GLU A 79 -3.83 11.48 27.09
CA GLU A 79 -4.25 10.34 26.26
C GLU A 79 -4.19 10.65 24.75
N GLU A 80 -4.56 11.87 24.39
CA GLU A 80 -4.56 12.38 23.02
C GLU A 80 -3.14 12.42 22.43
N LEU A 81 -2.12 12.71 23.25
CA LEU A 81 -0.73 12.70 22.81
C LEU A 81 -0.22 11.26 22.60
N LEU A 82 -0.67 10.32 23.43
CA LEU A 82 -0.34 8.90 23.27
C LEU A 82 -0.99 8.32 22.01
N ARG A 83 -2.25 8.65 21.75
CA ARG A 83 -2.96 8.29 20.51
C ARG A 83 -2.26 8.85 19.28
N LEU A 84 -1.86 10.13 19.32
CA LEU A 84 -1.11 10.78 18.24
C LEU A 84 0.21 10.07 17.98
N TRP A 85 0.97 9.77 19.04
CA TRP A 85 2.26 9.10 18.94
C TRP A 85 2.12 7.70 18.32
N LEU A 86 1.21 6.85 18.83
CA LEU A 86 0.95 5.52 18.28
C LEU A 86 0.53 5.57 16.80
N THR A 87 -0.31 6.55 16.44
CA THR A 87 -0.73 6.74 15.05
C THR A 87 0.47 7.08 14.16
N ASN A 88 1.41 7.91 14.62
CA ASN A 88 2.61 8.25 13.85
C ASN A 88 3.52 7.03 13.68
N GLU A 89 3.81 6.30 14.75
CA GLU A 89 4.65 5.10 14.71
C GLU A 89 4.08 4.04 13.74
N LEU A 90 2.76 3.83 13.77
CA LEU A 90 2.08 2.91 12.85
C LEU A 90 2.15 3.38 11.40
N LYS A 91 2.00 4.69 11.14
CA LYS A 91 2.16 5.26 9.80
C LYS A 91 3.57 5.00 9.25
N GLU A 92 4.60 5.17 10.06
CA GLU A 92 5.99 4.91 9.67
C GLU A 92 6.25 3.42 9.41
N ALA A 93 5.77 2.54 10.31
CA ALA A 93 5.90 1.09 10.17
C ALA A 93 5.17 0.54 8.92
N LEU A 94 3.98 1.06 8.62
CA LEU A 94 3.22 0.71 7.41
C LEU A 94 3.90 1.23 6.14
N GLY A 95 4.52 2.42 6.20
CA GLY A 95 5.38 2.93 5.13
C GLY A 95 6.50 1.95 4.76
N GLY A 96 7.18 1.40 5.76
CA GLY A 96 8.17 0.33 5.57
C GLY A 96 7.59 -0.96 4.97
N SER A 97 6.37 -1.32 5.37
CA SER A 97 5.67 -2.50 4.83
C SER A 97 5.32 -2.37 3.34
N CYS A 98 4.89 -1.19 2.90
CA CYS A 98 4.63 -0.90 1.49
C CYS A 98 5.89 -1.09 0.63
N GLN A 99 7.05 -0.62 1.13
CA GLN A 99 8.33 -0.81 0.44
C GLN A 99 8.71 -2.30 0.33
N LYS A 100 8.54 -3.09 1.39
CA LYS A 100 8.79 -4.54 1.37
C LYS A 100 7.89 -5.26 0.37
N ALA A 101 6.61 -4.90 0.31
CA ALA A 101 5.67 -5.47 -0.67
C ALA A 101 6.10 -5.17 -2.12
N ALA A 102 6.64 -3.99 -2.40
CA ALA A 102 7.19 -3.64 -3.71
C ALA A 102 8.39 -4.52 -4.10
N VAL A 103 9.30 -4.81 -3.16
CA VAL A 103 10.43 -5.73 -3.38
C VAL A 103 9.95 -7.15 -3.67
N THR A 104 8.98 -7.66 -2.89
CA THR A 104 8.38 -8.98 -3.12
C THR A 104 7.72 -9.07 -4.49
N ALA A 105 6.98 -8.04 -4.91
CA ALA A 105 6.34 -7.99 -6.23
C ALA A 105 7.38 -8.06 -7.36
N PHE A 106 8.52 -7.37 -7.21
CA PHE A 106 9.62 -7.44 -8.17
C PHE A 106 10.24 -8.82 -8.25
N GLY A 107 10.53 -9.44 -7.09
CA GLY A 107 11.03 -10.81 -7.02
C GLY A 107 10.08 -11.85 -7.65
N ALA A 108 8.76 -11.59 -7.61
CA ALA A 108 7.75 -12.41 -8.26
C ALA A 108 7.62 -12.17 -9.78
N GLY A 109 8.45 -11.28 -10.34
CA GLY A 109 8.53 -10.99 -11.77
C GLY A 109 7.70 -9.82 -12.27
N ALA A 110 7.12 -8.99 -11.39
CA ALA A 110 6.42 -7.78 -11.81
C ALA A 110 7.41 -6.71 -12.31
N SER A 111 7.08 -6.02 -13.40
CA SER A 111 7.91 -4.93 -13.92
C SER A 111 7.95 -3.73 -12.97
N LYS A 112 9.08 -3.01 -12.92
CA LYS A 112 9.23 -1.75 -12.16
C LYS A 112 8.10 -0.75 -12.49
N ALA A 113 7.66 -0.71 -13.75
CA ALA A 113 6.57 0.14 -14.21
C ALA A 113 5.21 -0.25 -13.62
N ASN A 114 4.89 -1.55 -13.52
CA ASN A 114 3.62 -1.99 -12.92
C ASN A 114 3.61 -1.78 -11.40
N ILE A 115 4.74 -1.98 -10.74
CA ILE A 115 4.89 -1.69 -9.31
C ILE A 115 4.70 -0.18 -9.07
N ALA A 116 5.32 0.70 -9.87
CA ALA A 116 5.12 2.14 -9.80
C ALA A 116 3.64 2.56 -9.90
N ARG A 117 2.93 1.97 -10.89
CA ARG A 117 1.49 2.23 -11.11
C ARG A 117 0.65 1.81 -9.91
N SER A 118 0.96 0.66 -9.29
CA SER A 118 0.20 0.12 -8.15
C SER A 118 0.17 1.05 -6.93
N VAL A 119 1.23 1.84 -6.74
CA VAL A 119 1.35 2.80 -5.62
C VAL A 119 1.07 4.26 -6.04
N GLY A 120 0.63 4.48 -7.29
CA GLY A 120 0.26 5.81 -7.78
C GLY A 120 1.44 6.77 -8.03
N ILE A 121 2.68 6.24 -8.11
CA ILE A 121 3.85 7.05 -8.46
C ILE A 121 3.85 7.25 -9.98
N ARG A 122 3.70 8.50 -10.43
CA ARG A 122 3.91 8.85 -11.84
C ARG A 122 5.38 8.64 -12.16
N GLN A 123 5.68 7.78 -13.14
CA GLN A 123 7.02 7.70 -13.71
C GLN A 123 7.31 9.02 -14.43
N GLN A 124 7.81 10.01 -13.69
CA GLN A 124 8.49 11.13 -14.31
C GLN A 124 9.88 10.63 -14.66
N ASN A 125 10.14 10.52 -15.97
CA ASN A 125 11.44 10.30 -16.62
C ASN A 125 12.53 9.69 -15.71
N PHE A 126 12.72 8.37 -15.84
CA PHE A 126 13.85 7.60 -15.30
C PHE A 126 13.96 7.41 -13.77
N GLY A 127 13.08 7.95 -12.94
CA GLY A 127 13.18 7.77 -11.48
C GLY A 127 11.90 7.26 -10.83
N THR A 128 11.69 5.95 -10.76
CA THR A 128 10.77 5.39 -9.74
C THR A 128 11.62 4.96 -8.54
N HIS A 129 12.03 5.91 -7.70
CA HIS A 129 12.77 5.56 -6.49
C HIS A 129 11.83 4.96 -5.45
N PHE A 130 11.77 3.63 -5.43
CA PHE A 130 11.68 2.94 -4.15
C PHE A 130 13.09 2.95 -3.57
N PRO A 131 13.35 3.53 -2.39
CA PRO A 131 14.71 3.69 -1.85
C PRO A 131 15.48 2.38 -1.66
N ASN A 132 14.81 1.22 -1.70
CA ASN A 132 15.42 -0.12 -1.65
C ASN A 132 15.51 -0.83 -3.01
N PHE A 133 15.16 -0.18 -4.12
CA PHE A 133 15.24 -0.76 -5.47
C PHE A 133 16.60 -0.56 -6.15
N ASP A 134 17.46 0.28 -5.59
CA ASP A 134 18.80 0.56 -6.13
C ASP A 134 19.81 -0.58 -5.88
N GLY A 135 19.35 -1.69 -5.29
CA GLY A 135 20.18 -2.87 -4.97
C GLY A 135 20.06 -4.05 -5.93
N ALA A 136 19.33 -3.95 -7.05
CA ALA A 136 19.25 -5.06 -8.01
C ALA A 136 19.35 -4.57 -9.46
N ALA A 137 20.51 -4.89 -10.05
CA ALA A 137 20.92 -4.78 -11.46
C ALA A 137 21.40 -3.39 -11.93
N ASN A 138 22.61 -3.02 -11.51
CA ASN A 138 23.68 -2.77 -12.48
C ASN A 138 24.44 -4.09 -12.61
N ASP A 139 24.08 -4.88 -13.63
CA ASP A 139 24.91 -5.85 -14.36
C ASP A 139 24.10 -6.37 -15.56
#